data_AF-A0A139MCA8-F1
#
_entry.id   AF-A0A139MCA8-F1
#
_cell.length_a   1.000
_cell.length_b   1.000
_cell.length_c   1.000
_cell.angle_alpha   90.00
_cell.angle_beta   90.00
_cell.angle_gamma   90.00
#
_symmetry.space_group_name_H-M   'P 1'
#
loop_
_entity.id
_entity.type
_entity.pdbx_description
1 polymer ?
#
loop_
_entity_poly.entity_id
_entity_poly.type
_entity_poly.pdbx_seq_one_letter_code
_entity_poly.pdbx_strand_id
1 'polypeptide(L)' 'MAFNPIPLMKLYNMAKKAKYDGYGHKIVYIDARKKYKQELVQYYKDIRTVFNKGQQMTWLQLYDFLDHNLKEVVIVLE' A
#
# COMPACT_ATOMS: atom_id res chain seq x y z
N MET A 1 -2.94 16.41 8.85
CA MET A 1 -2.80 15.19 9.69
C MET A 1 -1.32 14.88 9.77
N ALA A 2 -0.79 14.55 10.95
CA ALA A 2 0.59 14.10 11.08
C ALA A 2 0.77 12.75 10.36
N PHE A 3 1.92 12.55 9.72
CA PHE A 3 2.26 11.28 9.07
C PHE A 3 2.33 10.15 10.10
N ASN A 4 1.62 9.05 9.86
CA ASN A 4 1.70 7.85 10.69
C ASN A 4 2.27 6.69 9.86
N PRO A 5 3.48 6.21 10.16
CA PRO A 5 4.10 5.13 9.38
C PRO A 5 3.42 3.76 9.60
N ILE A 6 2.70 3.56 10.71
CA ILE A 6 2.14 2.25 11.07
C ILE A 6 1.11 1.75 10.03
N PRO A 7 0.09 2.53 9.62
CA PRO A 7 -0.83 2.10 8.57
C PRO A 7 -0.14 1.90 7.22
N LEU A 8 0.87 2.70 6.87
CA LEU A 8 1.63 2.52 5.63
C LEU A 8 2.36 1.17 5.60
N MET A 9 3.06 0.81 6.68
CA MET A 9 3.72 -0.50 6.81
C MET A 9 2.71 -1.66 6.80
N LYS A 10 1.52 -1.46 7.40
CA LYS A 10 0.44 -2.46 7.30
C LYS A 10 -0.07 -2.63 5.87
N LEU A 11 -0.21 -1.54 5.11
CA LEU A 11 -0.61 -1.59 3.71
C LEU A 11 0.42 -2.34 2.86
N TYR A 12 1.71 -2.09 3.07
CA TYR A 12 2.80 -2.86 2.46
C TYR A 12 2.70 -4.35 2.78
N ASN A 13 2.55 -4.72 4.04
CA ASN A 13 2.44 -6.13 4.44
C ASN A 13 1.20 -6.82 3.84
N MET A 14 0.09 -6.10 3.69
CA MET A 14 -1.10 -6.61 3.00
C MET A 14 -0.83 -6.89 1.52
N ALA A 15 -0.17 -5.96 0.83
CA ALA A 15 0.17 -6.12 -0.58
C ALA A 15 1.18 -7.26 -0.79
N LYS A 16 2.20 -7.33 0.07
CA LYS A 16 3.18 -8.43 0.10
C LYS A 16 2.50 -9.78 0.28
N LYS A 17 1.62 -9.91 1.27
CA LYS A 17 0.87 -11.14 1.52
C LYS A 17 0.02 -11.52 0.30
N ALA A 18 -0.75 -10.59 -0.26
CA ALA A 18 -1.58 -10.86 -1.43
C ALA A 18 -0.76 -11.33 -2.65
N LYS A 19 0.44 -10.78 -2.88
CA LYS A 19 1.36 -11.25 -3.92
C LYS A 19 1.75 -12.72 -3.71
N TYR A 20 2.23 -13.07 -2.52
CA TYR A 20 2.73 -14.42 -2.22
C TYR A 20 1.62 -15.46 -2.05
N ASP A 21 0.41 -15.04 -1.67
CA ASP A 21 -0.78 -15.90 -1.60
C ASP A 21 -1.43 -16.13 -2.99
N GLY A 22 -0.84 -15.62 -4.09
CA GLY A 22 -1.36 -15.78 -5.45
C GLY A 22 -2.50 -14.84 -5.82
N TYR A 23 -2.86 -13.88 -4.96
CA TYR A 23 -3.89 -12.87 -5.19
C TYR A 23 -3.36 -11.56 -5.78
N GLY A 24 -2.10 -11.52 -6.21
CA GLY A 24 -1.44 -10.30 -6.74
C GLY A 24 -2.19 -9.63 -7.89
N HIS A 25 -2.85 -10.40 -8.76
CA HIS A 25 -3.61 -9.88 -9.91
C HIS A 25 -4.98 -9.29 -9.53
N LYS A 26 -5.46 -9.51 -8.30
CA LYS A 26 -6.74 -8.96 -7.84
C LYS A 26 -6.61 -7.48 -7.52
N ILE A 27 -7.68 -6.73 -7.78
CA ILE A 27 -7.80 -5.33 -7.39
C ILE A 27 -7.69 -5.19 -5.87
N VAL A 28 -7.00 -4.14 -5.42
CA VAL A 28 -6.85 -3.81 -4.00
C VAL A 28 -8.23 -3.57 -3.38
N TYR A 29 -8.55 -4.34 -2.34
CA TYR A 29 -9.75 -4.19 -1.53
C TYR A 29 -9.36 -4.16 -0.05
N ILE A 30 -9.67 -3.06 0.64
CA ILE A 30 -9.39 -2.88 2.06
C ILE A 30 -10.68 -3.14 2.84
N ASP A 31 -10.70 -4.26 3.59
CA ASP A 31 -11.85 -4.68 4.40
C ASP A 31 -12.23 -3.62 5.46
N ALA A 32 -13.55 -3.44 5.63
CA ALA A 32 -14.16 -2.52 6.57
C ALA A 32 -13.85 -2.80 8.05
N ARG A 33 -13.40 -4.01 8.44
CA ARG A 33 -13.15 -4.40 9.84
C ARG A 33 -11.71 -4.16 10.32
N LYS A 34 -10.81 -3.61 9.49
CA LYS A 34 -9.40 -3.44 9.87
C LYS A 34 -9.18 -2.24 10.80
N LYS A 35 -8.39 -2.44 11.86
CA LYS A 35 -7.79 -1.34 12.62
C LYS A 35 -6.98 -0.43 11.66
N TYR A 36 -7.13 0.89 11.81
CA TYR A 36 -6.58 1.91 10.90
C TYR A 36 -7.22 1.96 9.49
N LYS A 37 -8.47 1.51 9.34
CA LYS A 37 -9.16 1.48 8.04
C LYS A 37 -9.08 2.82 7.31
N GLN A 38 -9.40 3.92 7.98
CA GLN A 38 -9.49 5.24 7.33
C GLN A 38 -8.12 5.65 6.79
N GLU A 39 -7.07 5.45 7.58
CA GLU A 39 -5.69 5.76 7.20
C GLU A 39 -5.20 4.83 6.09
N LEU A 40 -5.48 3.52 6.16
CA LEU A 40 -5.15 2.56 5.10
C LEU A 40 -5.81 2.94 3.76
N VAL A 41 -7.09 3.31 3.80
CA VAL A 41 -7.83 3.75 2.62
C VAL A 41 -7.28 5.07 2.09
N GLN A 42 -6.94 6.01 2.98
CA GLN A 42 -6.37 7.29 2.58
C GLN A 42 -5.00 7.10 1.92
N TYR A 43 -4.09 6.34 2.54
CA TYR A 43 -2.79 6.03 1.95
C TYR A 43 -2.94 5.35 0.59
N TYR A 44 -3.82 4.36 0.46
CA TYR A 44 -4.07 3.73 -0.83
C TYR A 44 -4.61 4.73 -1.89
N LYS A 45 -5.54 5.61 -1.50
CA LYS A 45 -6.06 6.66 -2.38
C LYS A 45 -4.95 7.61 -2.83
N ASP A 46 -4.10 8.05 -1.91
CA ASP A 46 -3.00 8.97 -2.21
C ASP A 46 -2.02 8.31 -3.18
N ILE A 47 -1.60 7.07 -2.90
CA ILE A 47 -0.71 6.28 -3.77
C ILE A 47 -1.31 6.15 -5.17
N ARG A 48 -2.54 5.65 -5.31
CA ARG A 48 -3.11 5.45 -6.64
C ARG A 48 -3.39 6.76 -7.38
N THR A 49 -3.62 7.86 -6.65
CA THR A 49 -3.82 9.18 -7.26
C THR A 49 -2.53 9.67 -7.90
N VAL A 50 -1.41 9.55 -7.19
CA VAL A 50 -0.10 9.97 -7.69
C VAL A 50 0.43 9.00 -8.76
N PHE A 51 0.30 7.69 -8.53
CA PHE A 51 1.04 6.68 -9.31
C PHE A 51 0.20 5.84 -10.27
N ASN A 52 -1.13 6.00 -10.24
CA ASN A 52 -2.03 5.26 -11.14
C ASN A 52 -3.16 6.14 -11.69
N LYS A 53 -2.93 7.47 -11.80
CA LYS A 53 -3.91 8.44 -12.32
C LYS A 53 -5.28 8.35 -11.62
N GLY A 54 -5.29 7.98 -10.35
CA GLY A 54 -6.50 7.77 -9.57
C GLY A 54 -7.27 6.48 -9.89
N GLN A 55 -6.80 5.64 -10.82
CA GLN A 55 -7.41 4.35 -11.15
C GLN A 55 -7.11 3.29 -10.08
N GLN A 56 -7.91 2.23 -10.02
CA GLN A 56 -7.69 1.11 -9.12
C GLN A 56 -6.41 0.36 -9.50
N MET A 57 -5.65 -0.08 -8.49
CA MET A 57 -4.44 -0.89 -8.68
C MET A 57 -4.71 -2.35 -8.29
N THR A 58 -3.93 -3.27 -8.85
CA THR A 58 -3.82 -4.63 -8.34
C THR A 58 -2.92 -4.69 -7.11
N TRP A 59 -3.03 -5.76 -6.31
CA TRP A 59 -2.14 -5.98 -5.18
C TRP A 59 -0.67 -6.07 -5.57
N LEU A 60 -0.38 -6.65 -6.74
CA LEU A 60 0.97 -6.74 -7.29
C LEU A 60 1.53 -5.36 -7.61
N GLN A 61 0.76 -4.51 -8.31
CA GLN A 61 1.17 -3.14 -8.62
C GLN A 61 1.41 -2.32 -7.35
N LEU A 62 0.53 -2.45 -6.35
CA LEU A 62 0.70 -1.78 -5.06
C LEU A 62 1.94 -2.30 -4.32
N TYR A 63 2.21 -3.61 -4.35
CA TYR A 63 3.40 -4.18 -3.72
C TYR A 63 4.67 -3.70 -4.40
N ASP A 64 4.78 -3.81 -5.72
CA ASP A 64 6.01 -3.44 -6.44
C ASP A 64 6.31 -1.95 -6.26
N PHE A 65 5.28 -1.09 -6.25
CA PHE A 65 5.42 0.33 -5.91
C PHE A 65 5.97 0.55 -4.49
N LEU A 66 5.31 -0.04 -3.48
CA LEU A 66 5.72 0.16 -2.08
C LEU A 66 7.09 -0.47 -1.79
N ASP A 67 7.40 -1.62 -2.37
CA ASP A 67 8.68 -2.31 -2.18
C ASP A 67 9.84 -1.50 -2.75
N HIS A 68 9.66 -0.88 -3.91
CA HIS A 68 10.66 0.02 -4.50
C HIS A 68 10.85 1.29 -3.65
N ASN A 69 9.76 1.99 -3.33
CA ASN A 69 9.85 3.30 -2.66
C ASN A 69 10.20 3.21 -1.17
N LEU A 70 9.73 2.19 -0.45
CA LEU A 70 10.09 2.03 0.97
C LEU A 70 11.56 1.63 1.14
N LYS A 71 12.14 0.89 0.19
CA LYS A 71 13.58 0.59 0.21
C LYS A 71 14.42 1.86 0.03
N GLU A 72 14.00 2.76 -0.85
CA GLU A 72 14.69 4.05 -1.03
C GLU A 72 14.59 4.92 0.22
N VAL A 73 13.45 4.95 0.91
CA VAL A 73 13.29 5.69 2.17
C VAL A 73 14.20 5.12 3.28
N VAL A 74 14.39 3.80 3.35
CA VAL A 74 15.29 3.18 4.34
C VAL A 74 16.75 3.53 4.06
N ILE A 75 17.18 3.58 2.79
CA ILE A 75 18.56 3.93 2.42
C ILE A 75 18.92 5.37 2.80
N VAL A 76 17.95 6.29 2.79
CA VAL A 76 18.18 7.72 3.10
C VAL A 76 18.29 7.99 4.62
N LEU A 77 17.92 7.02 5.46
CA LEU A 77 17.97 7.15 6.93
C LEU A 77 19.20 6.50 7.57
N GLU A 78 20.04 5.80 6.79
CA GLU A 78 21.36 5.30 7.19
C GLU A 78 22.45 6.35 6.95
#